data_AF-A0A6P1HCR7-F1
#
_entry.id   AF-A0A6P1HCR7-F1
#
_cell.length_a   1.000
_cell.length_b   1.000
_cell.length_c   1.000
_cell.angle_alpha   90.00
_cell.angle_beta   90.00
_cell.angle_gamma   90.00
#
_symmetry.space_group_name_H-M   'P 1'
#
loop_
_entity.id
_entity.type
_entity.pdbx_description
1 polymer ?
#
loop_
_entity_poly.entity_id
_entity_poly.type
_entity_poly.pdbx_seq_one_letter_code
_entity_poly.pdbx_strand_id
1 'polypeptide(L)'
;MNLKKTFVAIPLSVSLLVPSLADVVSAEDHTKPKVDTAAVELRADLDRMFSEHVYLAMTAMRKGANQDPDFEQAVAALEGNTQDLTAAITSVYGEEAGNQFNEFWSNHIGFFVDYVKATANEDEAAKQEALDNLENYKEEFSTFMSEATDNQLKSDALAEGLQTHINQLIGGFNAFVEGDYEEAYETQSNAMEHMYMTSKGLSSAIVNQFPDKFNNTKAVTKAAQLRSDLDFLLSEHFALAQQAMQNGIQGAPEFEANVATLQQNTEELSATIGSVYGEEAGQKFKDLWSSHIGYFVDYVKATGKDDEEARQEALAELDDYRKDFSQFMSTATEERVPSDGLAQGLQVHVDQLTGTFDQYVNENYGQSWDIARSGYDHMFTPAKLFSGAIAAQFPEKFSKSEEKDMKFTDVSAEFWASEYIYGLANAGIVYGMNEDQFMPKEEVTRGQFTAMLARTLNLEASIDLPFIDVSETFSAEIAAAYEAGITNGMTEETFAPNEKITRQQMAAMAVRAYNAKMNTEYEPKEDYMYEDEAHISPRFNAHVDAARELELMVGNGGDQFNPMANANRAQAAKVMFLLHQMNQ
;
A
#
# COMPACT_ATOMS: atom_id res chain seq x y z
N MET A 1 -2.87 -36.57 1.05
CA MET A 1 -2.96 -37.61 0.00
C MET A 1 -2.64 -36.93 -1.32
N ASN A 2 -1.40 -37.06 -1.83
CA ASN A 2 -0.88 -36.31 -2.98
C ASN A 2 -1.60 -36.68 -4.28
N LEU A 3 -2.61 -35.90 -4.65
CA LEU A 3 -3.21 -35.91 -5.98
C LEU A 3 -2.67 -34.70 -6.75
N LYS A 4 -1.66 -34.95 -7.58
CA LYS A 4 -1.29 -34.03 -8.67
C LYS A 4 -2.49 -33.88 -9.61
N LYS A 5 -3.37 -32.89 -9.37
CA LYS A 5 -4.37 -32.49 -10.35
C LYS A 5 -3.63 -31.77 -11.46
N THR A 6 -3.67 -32.34 -12.66
CA THR A 6 -3.11 -31.72 -13.86
C THR A 6 -4.08 -30.62 -14.30
N PHE A 7 -3.64 -29.37 -14.25
CA PHE A 7 -4.38 -28.21 -14.73
C PHE A 7 -4.60 -28.35 -16.24
N VAL A 8 -5.87 -28.39 -16.67
CA VAL A 8 -6.23 -28.38 -18.09
C VAL A 8 -6.64 -26.96 -18.42
N ALA A 9 -5.75 -26.22 -19.08
CA ALA A 9 -6.08 -24.92 -19.66
C ALA A 9 -7.11 -25.12 -20.78
N ILE A 10 -8.35 -24.71 -20.54
CA ILE A 10 -9.40 -24.66 -21.57
C ILE A 10 -9.53 -23.22 -22.04
N PRO A 11 -9.37 -22.93 -23.35
CA PRO A 11 -9.60 -21.58 -23.86
C PRO A 11 -11.09 -21.24 -23.76
N LEU A 12 -11.40 -20.19 -23.02
CA LEU A 12 -12.77 -19.73 -22.73
C LEU A 12 -13.25 -18.64 -23.69
N SER A 13 -14.54 -18.66 -23.98
CA SER A 13 -15.27 -17.66 -24.77
C SER A 13 -16.64 -17.35 -24.13
N VAL A 14 -17.09 -16.09 -24.28
CA VAL A 14 -18.44 -15.52 -24.02
C VAL A 14 -18.78 -15.31 -22.52
N SER A 15 -19.36 -14.22 -22.00
CA SER A 15 -19.86 -12.91 -22.46
C SER A 15 -19.72 -11.94 -21.28
N LEU A 16 -19.27 -10.69 -21.50
CA LEU A 16 -19.48 -9.61 -20.54
C LEU A 16 -20.99 -9.30 -20.50
N LEU A 17 -21.58 -9.27 -19.30
CA LEU A 17 -22.82 -8.53 -19.07
C LEU A 17 -22.45 -7.05 -19.02
N VAL A 18 -22.41 -6.44 -20.20
CA VAL A 18 -22.29 -5.00 -20.38
C VAL A 18 -23.60 -4.35 -19.88
N PRO A 19 -23.55 -3.26 -19.09
CA PRO A 19 -24.73 -2.44 -18.82
C PRO A 19 -25.37 -1.98 -20.14
N SER A 20 -26.70 -2.03 -20.21
CA SER A 20 -27.47 -1.83 -21.44
C SER A 20 -27.17 -0.50 -22.15
N LEU A 21 -26.81 -0.62 -23.43
CA LEU A 21 -26.89 0.36 -24.52
C LEU A 21 -27.63 1.68 -24.21
N ALA A 22 -26.86 2.71 -23.89
CA ALA A 22 -27.18 4.09 -24.21
C ALA A 22 -25.89 4.93 -24.30
N ASP A 23 -24.95 4.54 -25.16
CA ASP A 23 -24.16 5.52 -25.92
C ASP A 23 -23.65 4.87 -27.21
N VAL A 24 -23.96 5.54 -28.30
CA VAL A 24 -23.55 5.18 -29.66
C VAL A 24 -22.02 5.24 -29.73
N VAL A 25 -21.41 4.26 -30.38
CA VAL A 25 -19.98 4.18 -30.70
C VAL A 25 -19.46 5.51 -31.26
N SER A 26 -19.03 6.39 -30.38
CA SER A 26 -18.02 7.40 -30.66
C SER A 26 -16.70 6.69 -30.42
N ALA A 27 -15.79 6.72 -31.40
CA ALA A 27 -14.41 6.32 -31.17
C ALA A 27 -13.94 6.98 -29.87
N GLU A 28 -13.52 6.18 -28.88
CA GLU A 28 -12.99 6.72 -27.63
C GLU A 28 -11.83 7.65 -27.98
N ASP A 29 -11.93 8.92 -27.59
CA ASP A 29 -10.83 9.87 -27.76
C ASP A 29 -9.71 9.50 -26.77
N HIS A 30 -8.77 8.67 -27.23
CA HIS A 30 -7.60 8.24 -26.47
C HIS A 30 -6.57 9.37 -26.23
N THR A 31 -6.83 10.60 -26.69
CA THR A 31 -5.88 11.72 -26.54
C THR A 31 -6.02 12.45 -25.21
N LYS A 32 -7.10 12.23 -24.45
CA LYS A 32 -7.32 12.86 -23.14
C LYS A 32 -7.16 11.84 -22.00
N PRO A 33 -6.56 12.24 -20.86
CA PRO A 33 -6.49 11.39 -19.69
C PRO A 33 -7.90 11.06 -19.20
N LYS A 34 -8.15 9.78 -18.92
CA LYS A 34 -9.43 9.29 -18.41
C LYS A 34 -9.21 8.45 -17.17
N VAL A 35 -10.17 8.53 -16.26
CA VAL A 35 -10.19 7.76 -15.01
C VAL A 35 -11.25 6.67 -15.02
N ASP A 36 -11.96 6.48 -16.14
CA ASP A 36 -13.20 5.70 -16.23
C ASP A 36 -13.28 4.81 -17.48
N THR A 37 -12.12 4.48 -18.08
CA THR A 37 -12.10 3.48 -19.16
C THR A 37 -12.41 2.09 -18.60
N ALA A 38 -12.86 1.16 -19.43
CA ALA A 38 -13.15 -0.21 -19.00
C ALA A 38 -11.98 -0.88 -18.25
N ALA A 39 -10.74 -0.62 -18.68
CA ALA A 39 -9.55 -1.13 -17.99
C ALA A 39 -9.30 -0.46 -16.62
N VAL A 40 -9.62 0.83 -16.48
CA VAL A 40 -9.49 1.55 -15.21
C VAL A 40 -10.61 1.16 -14.24
N GLU A 41 -11.83 0.92 -14.74
CA GLU A 41 -12.91 0.37 -13.91
C GLU A 41 -12.56 -1.02 -13.37
N LEU A 42 -11.97 -1.90 -14.19
CA LEU A 42 -11.47 -3.19 -13.69
C LEU A 42 -10.47 -3.00 -12.55
N ARG A 43 -9.52 -2.07 -12.70
CA ARG A 43 -8.53 -1.80 -11.65
C ARG A 43 -9.22 -1.30 -10.38
N ALA A 44 -10.13 -0.34 -10.48
CA ALA A 44 -10.85 0.20 -9.33
C ALA A 44 -11.74 -0.86 -8.64
N ASP A 45 -12.36 -1.76 -9.40
CA ASP A 45 -13.14 -2.88 -8.83
C ASP A 45 -12.23 -3.84 -8.04
N LEU A 46 -11.03 -4.15 -8.57
CA LEU A 46 -10.05 -4.98 -7.88
C LEU A 46 -9.47 -4.26 -6.66
N ASP A 47 -9.13 -2.96 -6.79
CA ASP A 47 -8.68 -2.09 -5.71
C ASP A 47 -9.68 -2.17 -4.55
N ARG A 48 -10.98 -2.00 -4.83
CA ARG A 48 -12.06 -2.14 -3.83
C ARG A 48 -12.11 -3.50 -3.20
N MET A 49 -12.22 -4.57 -3.98
CA MET A 49 -12.48 -5.89 -3.43
C MET A 49 -11.29 -6.40 -2.61
N PHE A 50 -10.06 -6.18 -3.07
CA PHE A 50 -8.89 -6.64 -2.34
C PHE A 50 -8.58 -5.78 -1.11
N SER A 51 -8.75 -4.46 -1.16
CA SER A 51 -8.55 -3.60 0.03
C SER A 51 -9.64 -3.81 1.09
N GLU A 52 -10.90 -3.99 0.67
CA GLU A 52 -12.00 -4.37 1.57
C GLU A 52 -11.70 -5.73 2.24
N HIS A 53 -11.12 -6.69 1.49
CA HIS A 53 -10.74 -8.00 2.04
C HIS A 53 -9.79 -7.87 3.23
N VAL A 54 -8.76 -7.02 3.11
CA VAL A 54 -7.78 -6.79 4.19
C VAL A 54 -8.42 -6.15 5.40
N TYR A 55 -9.21 -5.08 5.19
CA TYR A 55 -9.94 -4.41 6.25
C TYR A 55 -10.85 -5.39 7.01
N LEU A 56 -11.64 -6.19 6.29
CA LEU A 56 -12.55 -7.17 6.88
C LEU A 56 -11.80 -8.31 7.58
N ALA A 57 -10.71 -8.80 6.98
CA ALA A 57 -9.90 -9.88 7.56
C ALA A 57 -9.22 -9.44 8.87
N MET A 58 -8.51 -8.31 8.86
CA MET A 58 -7.86 -7.75 10.06
C MET A 58 -8.90 -7.47 11.16
N THR A 59 -10.05 -6.90 10.80
CA THR A 59 -11.13 -6.65 11.76
C THR A 59 -11.68 -7.96 12.34
N ALA A 60 -11.97 -8.96 11.51
CA ALA A 60 -12.45 -10.27 11.98
C ALA A 60 -11.41 -10.96 12.89
N MET A 61 -10.12 -10.91 12.55
CA MET A 61 -9.06 -11.48 13.38
C MET A 61 -9.01 -10.84 14.77
N ARG A 62 -9.03 -9.49 14.85
CA ARG A 62 -9.05 -8.74 16.12
C ARG A 62 -10.30 -9.03 16.94
N LYS A 63 -11.47 -9.01 16.30
CA LYS A 63 -12.76 -9.34 16.93
C LYS A 63 -12.79 -10.77 17.47
N GLY A 64 -12.19 -11.72 16.74
CA GLY A 64 -12.05 -13.10 17.17
C GLY A 64 -11.17 -13.25 18.40
N ALA A 65 -10.05 -12.51 18.48
CA ALA A 65 -9.18 -12.49 19.66
C ALA A 65 -9.86 -11.85 20.88
N ASN A 66 -10.59 -10.75 20.69
CA ASN A 66 -11.32 -10.06 21.75
C ASN A 66 -12.62 -10.76 22.17
N GLN A 67 -13.08 -11.74 21.38
CA GLN A 67 -14.39 -12.39 21.54
C GLN A 67 -15.57 -11.40 21.43
N ASP A 68 -15.44 -10.46 20.49
CA ASP A 68 -16.45 -9.44 20.25
C ASP A 68 -17.80 -10.08 19.83
N PRO A 69 -18.94 -9.52 20.28
CA PRO A 69 -20.27 -10.09 20.02
C PRO A 69 -20.65 -10.06 18.53
N ASP A 70 -20.00 -9.26 17.70
CA ASP A 70 -20.23 -9.13 16.27
C ASP A 70 -19.20 -9.87 15.40
N PHE A 71 -18.35 -10.71 15.99
CA PHE A 71 -17.33 -11.49 15.26
C PHE A 71 -17.93 -12.29 14.09
N GLU A 72 -19.02 -13.00 14.31
CA GLU A 72 -19.67 -13.81 13.27
C GLU A 72 -20.19 -12.96 12.11
N GLN A 73 -20.65 -11.72 12.37
CA GLN A 73 -21.08 -10.80 11.32
C GLN A 73 -19.91 -10.21 10.54
N ALA A 74 -18.78 -9.95 11.20
CA ALA A 74 -17.54 -9.56 10.53
C ALA A 74 -17.02 -10.68 9.59
N VAL A 75 -17.08 -11.94 10.04
CA VAL A 75 -16.75 -13.10 9.18
C VAL A 75 -17.72 -13.22 8.01
N ALA A 76 -19.02 -13.05 8.24
CA ALA A 76 -20.01 -13.07 7.15
C ALA A 76 -19.79 -11.94 6.13
N ALA A 77 -19.35 -10.76 6.57
CA ALA A 77 -18.96 -9.67 5.68
C ALA A 77 -17.75 -10.06 4.80
N LEU A 78 -16.74 -10.70 5.40
CA LEU A 78 -15.55 -11.22 4.69
C LEU A 78 -15.91 -12.32 3.68
N GLU A 79 -16.85 -13.21 4.02
CA GLU A 79 -17.40 -14.19 3.09
C GLU A 79 -18.17 -13.51 1.94
N GLY A 80 -18.92 -12.44 2.23
CA GLY A 80 -19.58 -11.63 1.22
C GLY A 80 -18.59 -11.03 0.22
N ASN A 81 -17.47 -10.49 0.69
CA ASN A 81 -16.38 -10.01 -0.15
C ASN A 81 -15.75 -11.14 -1.00
N THR A 82 -15.62 -12.34 -0.45
CA THR A 82 -15.17 -13.53 -1.19
C THR A 82 -16.10 -13.87 -2.37
N GLN A 83 -17.42 -13.71 -2.18
CA GLN A 83 -18.38 -13.91 -3.27
C GLN A 83 -18.24 -12.84 -4.35
N ASP A 84 -17.99 -11.59 -3.98
CA ASP A 84 -17.77 -10.49 -4.94
C ASP A 84 -16.52 -10.75 -5.79
N LEU A 85 -15.39 -11.13 -5.17
CA LEU A 85 -14.17 -11.52 -5.87
C LEU A 85 -14.40 -12.72 -6.81
N THR A 86 -15.09 -13.75 -6.30
CA THR A 86 -15.43 -14.93 -7.09
C THR A 86 -16.27 -14.55 -8.32
N ALA A 87 -17.26 -13.68 -8.15
CA ALA A 87 -18.10 -13.19 -9.24
C ALA A 87 -17.30 -12.39 -10.27
N ALA A 88 -16.37 -11.54 -9.82
CA ALA A 88 -15.48 -10.79 -10.71
C ALA A 88 -14.58 -11.72 -11.54
N ILE A 89 -13.91 -12.69 -10.91
CA ILE A 89 -13.09 -13.69 -11.61
C ILE A 89 -13.94 -14.52 -12.58
N THR A 90 -15.13 -14.95 -12.15
CA THR A 90 -16.09 -15.68 -13.00
C THR A 90 -16.47 -14.88 -14.25
N SER A 91 -16.64 -13.55 -14.13
CA SER A 91 -17.01 -12.71 -15.27
C SER A 91 -15.94 -12.63 -16.36
N VAL A 92 -14.66 -12.78 -15.98
CA VAL A 92 -13.51 -12.70 -16.89
C VAL A 92 -13.14 -14.07 -17.43
N TYR A 93 -13.04 -15.06 -16.53
CA TYR A 93 -12.48 -16.38 -16.78
C TYR A 93 -13.50 -17.52 -16.76
N GLY A 94 -14.79 -17.23 -16.56
CA GLY A 94 -15.87 -18.23 -16.57
C GLY A 94 -16.04 -19.02 -15.27
N GLU A 95 -17.12 -19.80 -15.22
CA GLU A 95 -17.63 -20.46 -14.00
C GLU A 95 -16.66 -21.48 -13.41
N GLU A 96 -15.93 -22.24 -14.24
CA GLU A 96 -14.95 -23.22 -13.74
C GLU A 96 -13.78 -22.54 -13.03
N ALA A 97 -13.23 -21.47 -13.61
CA ALA A 97 -12.15 -20.70 -13.00
C ALA A 97 -12.62 -19.98 -11.73
N GLY A 98 -13.83 -19.42 -11.75
CA GLY A 98 -14.46 -18.82 -10.57
C GLY A 98 -14.60 -19.81 -9.41
N ASN A 99 -15.10 -21.02 -9.67
CA ASN A 99 -15.23 -22.05 -8.65
C ASN A 99 -13.88 -22.50 -8.08
N GLN A 100 -12.85 -22.64 -8.92
CA GLN A 100 -11.49 -22.97 -8.46
C GLN A 100 -10.89 -21.83 -7.62
N PHE A 101 -11.06 -20.58 -8.06
CA PHE A 101 -10.65 -19.41 -7.30
C PHE A 101 -11.34 -19.39 -5.93
N ASN A 102 -12.66 -19.62 -5.87
CA ASN A 102 -13.41 -19.66 -4.63
C ASN A 102 -12.91 -20.73 -3.65
N GLU A 103 -12.57 -21.92 -4.16
CA GLU A 103 -12.00 -23.00 -3.34
C GLU A 103 -10.67 -22.57 -2.70
N PHE A 104 -9.74 -22.03 -3.49
CA PHE A 104 -8.47 -21.51 -2.97
C PHE A 104 -8.69 -20.36 -1.97
N TRP A 105 -9.49 -19.37 -2.35
CA TRP A 105 -9.72 -18.15 -1.58
C TRP A 105 -10.46 -18.42 -0.26
N SER A 106 -11.35 -19.41 -0.22
CA SER A 106 -12.04 -19.74 1.04
C SER A 106 -11.10 -20.48 2.01
N ASN A 107 -10.17 -21.28 1.49
CA ASN A 107 -9.25 -22.05 2.32
C ASN A 107 -8.26 -21.16 3.08
N HIS A 108 -7.70 -20.10 2.45
CA HIS A 108 -6.72 -19.25 3.17
C HIS A 108 -7.37 -18.50 4.33
N ILE A 109 -8.61 -18.03 4.18
CA ILE A 109 -9.39 -17.44 5.27
C ILE A 109 -9.49 -18.42 6.44
N GLY A 110 -9.77 -19.69 6.15
CA GLY A 110 -9.79 -20.77 7.15
C GLY A 110 -8.48 -20.90 7.91
N PHE A 111 -7.33 -20.85 7.23
CA PHE A 111 -6.02 -20.96 7.87
C PHE A 111 -5.72 -19.76 8.80
N PHE A 112 -6.11 -18.54 8.42
CA PHE A 112 -6.01 -17.39 9.33
C PHE A 112 -6.93 -17.53 10.55
N VAL A 113 -8.17 -18.00 10.35
CA VAL A 113 -9.09 -18.28 11.48
C VAL A 113 -8.52 -19.34 12.42
N ASP A 114 -7.88 -20.39 11.89
CA ASP A 114 -7.20 -21.40 12.68
C ASP A 114 -6.03 -20.81 13.48
N TYR A 115 -5.23 -19.92 12.87
CA TYR A 115 -4.16 -19.20 13.56
C TYR A 115 -4.67 -18.31 14.71
N VAL A 116 -5.77 -17.57 14.49
CA VAL A 116 -6.40 -16.73 15.52
C VAL A 116 -6.90 -17.59 16.68
N LYS A 117 -7.60 -18.69 16.38
CA LYS A 117 -8.09 -19.64 17.41
C LYS A 117 -6.95 -20.28 18.18
N ALA A 118 -5.87 -20.67 17.49
CA ALA A 118 -4.69 -21.25 18.13
C ALA A 118 -4.01 -20.23 19.05
N THR A 119 -3.95 -18.96 18.63
CA THR A 119 -3.44 -17.85 19.46
C THR A 119 -4.27 -17.66 20.72
N ALA A 120 -5.59 -17.57 20.62
CA ALA A 120 -6.47 -17.42 21.76
C ALA A 120 -6.39 -18.61 22.76
N ASN A 121 -6.01 -19.79 22.29
CA ASN A 121 -5.87 -21.00 23.11
C ASN A 121 -4.43 -21.26 23.59
N GLU A 122 -3.48 -20.37 23.30
CA GLU A 122 -2.03 -20.57 23.58
C GLU A 122 -1.48 -21.89 23.00
N ASP A 123 -2.00 -22.33 21.85
CA ASP A 123 -1.63 -23.60 21.21
C ASP A 123 -0.59 -23.37 20.10
N GLU A 124 0.69 -23.41 20.48
CA GLU A 124 1.81 -23.21 19.55
C GLU A 124 1.89 -24.27 18.44
N ALA A 125 1.41 -25.50 18.70
CA ALA A 125 1.42 -26.55 17.67
C ALA A 125 0.37 -26.26 16.59
N ALA A 126 -0.83 -25.83 17.00
CA ALA A 126 -1.89 -25.43 16.08
C ALA A 126 -1.54 -24.13 15.32
N LYS A 127 -0.85 -23.17 15.96
CA LYS A 127 -0.33 -21.99 15.26
C LYS A 127 0.63 -22.39 14.14
N GLN A 128 1.58 -23.27 14.43
CA GLN A 128 2.54 -23.73 13.43
C GLN A 128 1.85 -24.50 12.29
N GLU A 129 0.85 -25.34 12.60
CA GLU A 129 0.06 -26.03 11.57
C GLU A 129 -0.67 -25.06 10.65
N ALA A 130 -1.25 -23.98 11.18
CA ALA A 130 -1.88 -22.94 10.38
C ALA A 130 -0.87 -22.21 9.48
N LEU A 131 0.33 -21.89 9.99
CA LEU A 131 1.40 -21.28 9.20
C LEU A 131 1.91 -22.21 8.09
N ASP A 132 2.07 -23.51 8.38
CA ASP A 132 2.47 -24.51 7.38
C ASP A 132 1.40 -24.65 6.29
N ASN A 133 0.11 -24.53 6.63
CA ASN A 133 -0.98 -24.54 5.65
C ASN A 133 -0.98 -23.27 4.77
N LEU A 134 -0.69 -22.10 5.35
CA LEU A 134 -0.52 -20.84 4.60
C LEU A 134 0.67 -20.91 3.63
N GLU A 135 1.79 -21.53 4.04
CA GLU A 135 2.95 -21.75 3.19
C GLU A 135 2.60 -22.63 1.98
N ASN A 136 1.85 -23.71 2.18
CA ASN A 136 1.38 -24.56 1.09
C ASN A 136 0.40 -23.83 0.17
N TYR A 137 -0.54 -23.07 0.75
CA TYR A 137 -1.49 -22.24 0.00
C TYR A 137 -0.77 -21.25 -0.91
N LYS A 138 0.25 -20.55 -0.40
CA LYS A 138 1.06 -19.59 -1.15
C LYS A 138 1.60 -20.22 -2.44
N GLU A 139 2.21 -21.40 -2.36
CA GLU A 139 2.80 -22.09 -3.51
C GLU A 139 1.73 -22.52 -4.54
N GLU A 140 0.62 -23.11 -4.07
CA GLU A 140 -0.45 -23.60 -4.95
C GLU A 140 -1.21 -22.45 -5.62
N PHE A 141 -1.57 -21.41 -4.85
CA PHE A 141 -2.31 -20.25 -5.36
C PHE A 141 -1.47 -19.42 -6.32
N SER A 142 -0.17 -19.24 -6.04
CA SER A 142 0.75 -18.54 -6.97
C SER A 142 0.87 -19.27 -8.30
N THR A 143 0.95 -20.60 -8.27
CA THR A 143 0.98 -21.41 -9.49
C THR A 143 -0.32 -21.25 -10.27
N PHE A 144 -1.47 -21.38 -9.59
CA PHE A 144 -2.79 -21.21 -10.19
C PHE A 144 -2.95 -19.83 -10.87
N MET A 145 -2.59 -18.76 -10.17
CA MET A 145 -2.69 -17.39 -10.70
C MET A 145 -1.71 -17.13 -11.85
N SER A 146 -0.49 -17.67 -11.78
CA SER A 146 0.48 -17.61 -12.87
C SER A 146 -0.05 -18.30 -14.13
N GLU A 147 -0.62 -19.50 -13.99
CA GLU A 147 -1.20 -20.24 -15.12
C GLU A 147 -2.44 -19.52 -15.69
N ALA A 148 -3.33 -19.01 -14.84
CA ALA A 148 -4.54 -18.30 -15.27
C ALA A 148 -4.24 -17.02 -16.07
N THR A 149 -3.12 -16.35 -15.74
CA THR A 149 -2.68 -15.10 -16.40
C THR A 149 -1.74 -15.32 -17.58
N ASP A 150 -1.66 -16.55 -18.13
CA ASP A 150 -0.72 -16.93 -19.20
C ASP A 150 0.75 -16.61 -18.84
N ASN A 151 1.12 -16.75 -17.57
CA ASN A 151 2.43 -16.43 -16.98
C ASN A 151 2.84 -14.96 -17.12
N GLN A 152 1.88 -14.04 -17.27
CA GLN A 152 2.16 -12.61 -17.16
C GLN A 152 2.50 -12.22 -15.73
N LEU A 153 1.82 -12.81 -14.74
CA LEU A 153 2.24 -12.80 -13.35
C LEU A 153 3.10 -14.05 -13.12
N LYS A 154 4.32 -13.86 -12.62
CA LYS A 154 5.23 -14.99 -12.39
C LYS A 154 4.95 -15.63 -11.05
N SER A 155 4.86 -16.95 -11.01
CA SER A 155 4.58 -17.71 -9.78
C SER A 155 5.56 -17.41 -8.64
N ASP A 156 6.85 -17.18 -8.92
CA ASP A 156 7.83 -16.84 -7.88
C ASP A 156 7.60 -15.44 -7.30
N ALA A 157 7.31 -14.46 -8.16
CA ALA A 157 6.96 -13.10 -7.72
C ALA A 157 5.63 -13.06 -6.96
N LEU A 158 4.61 -13.82 -7.41
CA LEU A 158 3.34 -13.97 -6.72
C LEU A 158 3.53 -14.59 -5.33
N ALA A 159 4.37 -15.62 -5.22
CA ALA A 159 4.66 -16.26 -3.93
C ALA A 159 5.38 -15.29 -2.97
N GLU A 160 6.36 -14.53 -3.47
CA GLU A 160 7.04 -13.49 -2.67
C GLU A 160 6.06 -12.42 -2.19
N GLY A 161 5.18 -11.90 -3.06
CA GLY A 161 4.14 -10.93 -2.70
C GLY A 161 3.17 -11.48 -1.66
N LEU A 162 2.63 -12.70 -1.88
CA LEU A 162 1.75 -13.36 -0.90
C LEU A 162 2.44 -13.59 0.44
N GLN A 163 3.73 -13.93 0.46
CA GLN A 163 4.47 -14.06 1.71
C GLN A 163 4.55 -12.74 2.47
N THR A 164 4.84 -11.64 1.78
CA THR A 164 4.81 -10.30 2.40
C THR A 164 3.44 -10.02 2.98
N HIS A 165 2.38 -10.31 2.23
CA HIS A 165 1.01 -10.07 2.68
C HIS A 165 0.64 -10.91 3.92
N ILE A 166 0.99 -12.20 3.91
CA ILE A 166 0.79 -13.10 5.06
C ILE A 166 1.54 -12.55 6.28
N ASN A 167 2.78 -12.10 6.11
CA ASN A 167 3.59 -11.54 7.19
C ASN A 167 2.96 -10.25 7.75
N GLN A 168 2.41 -9.39 6.90
CA GLN A 168 1.69 -8.18 7.34
C GLN A 168 0.45 -8.55 8.17
N LEU A 169 -0.41 -9.45 7.67
CA LEU A 169 -1.63 -9.85 8.39
C LEU A 169 -1.33 -10.52 9.74
N ILE A 170 -0.37 -11.45 9.78
CA ILE A 170 0.04 -12.12 11.02
C ILE A 170 0.74 -11.14 11.96
N GLY A 171 1.62 -10.28 11.44
CA GLY A 171 2.34 -9.28 12.22
C GLY A 171 1.40 -8.28 12.89
N GLY A 172 0.49 -7.68 12.11
CA GLY A 172 -0.48 -6.73 12.64
C GLY A 172 -1.49 -7.35 13.61
N PHE A 173 -1.84 -8.63 13.43
CA PHE A 173 -2.63 -9.37 14.41
C PHE A 173 -1.86 -9.63 15.71
N ASN A 174 -0.61 -10.06 15.62
CA ASN A 174 0.22 -10.31 16.81
C ASN A 174 0.49 -9.02 17.59
N ALA A 175 0.82 -7.92 16.90
CA ALA A 175 0.95 -6.60 17.51
C ALA A 175 -0.33 -6.21 18.28
N PHE A 176 -1.50 -6.43 17.68
CA PHE A 176 -2.77 -6.18 18.36
C PHE A 176 -2.95 -7.01 19.64
N VAL A 177 -2.68 -8.32 19.58
CA VAL A 177 -2.79 -9.23 20.74
C VAL A 177 -1.78 -8.86 21.84
N GLU A 178 -0.61 -8.36 21.46
CA GLU A 178 0.45 -7.90 22.37
C GLU A 178 0.17 -6.50 22.96
N GLY A 179 -0.86 -5.81 22.44
CA GLY A 179 -1.25 -4.46 22.86
C GLY A 179 -0.47 -3.34 22.19
N ASP A 180 0.33 -3.65 21.17
CA ASP A 180 0.97 -2.69 20.28
C ASP A 180 -0.01 -2.26 19.19
N TYR A 181 -0.95 -1.40 19.58
CA TYR A 181 -2.01 -0.96 18.67
C TYR A 181 -1.51 -0.01 17.59
N GLU A 182 -0.40 0.70 17.81
CA GLU A 182 0.18 1.59 16.79
C GLU A 182 0.68 0.76 15.60
N GLU A 183 1.55 -0.22 15.88
CA GLU A 183 2.04 -1.18 14.88
C GLU A 183 0.90 -1.95 14.21
N ALA A 184 -0.13 -2.34 14.98
CA ALA A 184 -1.27 -3.09 14.45
C ALA A 184 -2.05 -2.31 13.39
N TYR A 185 -2.30 -1.01 13.60
CA TYR A 185 -3.05 -0.18 12.65
C TYR A 185 -2.16 0.29 11.49
N GLU A 186 -0.89 0.61 11.74
CA GLU A 186 0.08 0.92 10.67
C GLU A 186 0.24 -0.28 9.72
N THR A 187 0.43 -1.48 10.27
CA THR A 187 0.52 -2.71 9.47
C THR A 187 -0.76 -3.00 8.69
N GLN A 188 -1.94 -2.67 9.22
CA GLN A 188 -3.20 -2.77 8.46
C GLN A 188 -3.21 -1.83 7.26
N SER A 189 -2.81 -0.58 7.44
CA SER A 189 -2.72 0.41 6.36
C SER A 189 -1.75 -0.08 5.26
N ASN A 190 -0.55 -0.49 5.66
CA ASN A 190 0.46 -1.07 4.76
C ASN A 190 -0.04 -2.33 4.03
N ALA A 191 -0.81 -3.18 4.70
CA ALA A 191 -1.42 -4.36 4.09
C ALA A 191 -2.51 -3.99 3.07
N MET A 192 -3.29 -2.94 3.35
CA MET A 192 -4.29 -2.43 2.41
C MET A 192 -3.63 -1.83 1.17
N GLU A 193 -2.60 -1.00 1.32
CA GLU A 193 -1.84 -0.41 0.20
C GLU A 193 -1.20 -1.50 -0.67
N HIS A 194 -0.63 -2.54 -0.05
CA HIS A 194 -0.08 -3.69 -0.78
C HIS A 194 -1.12 -4.36 -1.70
N MET A 195 -2.40 -4.36 -1.33
CA MET A 195 -3.46 -4.89 -2.19
C MET A 195 -3.80 -4.00 -3.39
N TYR A 196 -3.56 -2.69 -3.34
CA TYR A 196 -3.63 -1.82 -4.52
C TYR A 196 -2.52 -2.16 -5.53
N MET A 197 -1.34 -2.57 -5.04
CA MET A 197 -0.26 -3.07 -5.91
C MET A 197 -0.62 -4.41 -6.57
N THR A 198 -1.24 -5.32 -5.83
CA THR A 198 -1.78 -6.57 -6.38
C THR A 198 -2.84 -6.30 -7.47
N SER A 199 -3.74 -5.36 -7.21
CA SER A 199 -4.77 -4.91 -8.17
C SER A 199 -4.17 -4.31 -9.44
N LYS A 200 -3.10 -3.50 -9.32
CA LYS A 200 -2.34 -2.95 -10.45
C LYS A 200 -1.71 -4.04 -11.32
N GLY A 201 -1.08 -5.04 -10.71
CA GLY A 201 -0.48 -6.18 -11.39
C GLY A 201 -1.52 -7.04 -12.12
N LEU A 202 -2.56 -7.45 -11.40
CA LEU A 202 -3.61 -8.33 -11.93
C LEU A 202 -4.45 -7.66 -13.01
N SER A 203 -4.86 -6.40 -12.82
CA SER A 203 -5.60 -5.66 -13.85
C SER A 203 -4.77 -5.50 -15.13
N SER A 204 -3.47 -5.24 -15.02
CA SER A 204 -2.56 -5.17 -16.17
C SER A 204 -2.48 -6.52 -16.91
N ALA A 205 -2.32 -7.62 -16.17
CA ALA A 205 -2.26 -8.96 -16.76
C ALA A 205 -3.57 -9.31 -17.49
N ILE A 206 -4.73 -9.07 -16.86
CA ILE A 206 -6.06 -9.33 -17.43
C ILE A 206 -6.28 -8.49 -18.70
N VAL A 207 -5.98 -7.19 -18.66
CA VAL A 207 -6.18 -6.28 -19.80
C VAL A 207 -5.27 -6.64 -20.97
N ASN A 208 -4.02 -7.04 -20.70
CA ASN A 208 -3.10 -7.52 -21.73
C ASN A 208 -3.53 -8.87 -22.33
N GLN A 209 -4.14 -9.74 -21.53
CA GLN A 209 -4.65 -11.05 -21.99
C GLN A 209 -5.91 -10.90 -22.85
N PHE A 210 -6.75 -9.91 -22.54
CA PHE A 210 -8.03 -9.68 -23.22
C PHE A 210 -8.23 -8.23 -23.70
N PRO A 211 -7.35 -7.68 -24.55
CA PRO A 211 -7.36 -6.25 -24.92
C PRO A 211 -8.68 -5.80 -25.56
N ASP A 212 -9.32 -6.68 -26.35
CA ASP A 212 -10.62 -6.40 -26.98
C ASP A 212 -11.76 -6.28 -25.97
N LYS A 213 -11.69 -6.95 -24.81
CA LYS A 213 -12.71 -6.82 -23.74
C LYS A 213 -12.66 -5.45 -23.06
N PHE A 214 -11.53 -4.75 -23.17
CA PHE A 214 -11.28 -3.47 -22.49
C PHE A 214 -11.03 -2.32 -23.46
N ASN A 215 -11.56 -2.42 -24.69
CA ASN A 215 -11.46 -1.40 -25.74
C ASN A 215 -10.01 -0.96 -26.04
N ASN A 216 -9.03 -1.86 -25.86
CA ASN A 216 -7.59 -1.56 -26.00
C ASN A 216 -7.10 -0.41 -25.09
N THR A 217 -7.81 -0.14 -23.99
CA THR A 217 -7.39 0.83 -22.97
C THR A 217 -6.43 0.20 -21.97
N LYS A 218 -5.73 1.02 -21.17
CA LYS A 218 -4.76 0.56 -20.16
C LYS A 218 -5.34 0.74 -18.76
N ALA A 219 -5.16 -0.26 -17.89
CA ALA A 219 -5.52 -0.17 -16.47
C ALA A 219 -4.59 0.77 -15.68
N VAL A 220 -3.36 0.96 -16.17
CA VAL A 220 -2.34 1.79 -15.52
C VAL A 220 -1.98 2.96 -16.43
N THR A 221 -2.41 4.14 -16.01
CA THR A 221 -2.08 5.46 -16.58
C THR A 221 -1.90 6.44 -15.41
N LYS A 222 -1.36 7.64 -15.64
CA LYS A 222 -1.23 8.64 -14.57
C LYS A 222 -2.58 9.04 -13.96
N ALA A 223 -3.61 9.19 -14.80
CA ALA A 223 -4.95 9.49 -14.33
C ALA A 223 -5.56 8.31 -13.54
N ALA A 224 -5.35 7.08 -14.01
CA ALA A 224 -5.78 5.88 -13.29
C ALA A 224 -5.04 5.69 -11.96
N GLN A 225 -3.76 6.07 -11.88
CA GLN A 225 -3.01 6.05 -10.64
C GLN A 225 -3.57 7.05 -9.64
N LEU A 226 -3.84 8.30 -10.04
CA LEU A 226 -4.50 9.28 -9.16
C LEU A 226 -5.86 8.77 -8.64
N ARG A 227 -6.65 8.10 -9.50
CA ARG A 227 -7.91 7.48 -9.06
C ARG A 227 -7.64 6.42 -7.99
N SER A 228 -6.69 5.52 -8.23
CA SER A 228 -6.29 4.44 -7.30
C SER A 228 -5.76 4.98 -5.97
N ASP A 229 -4.96 6.05 -5.99
CA ASP A 229 -4.44 6.71 -4.77
C ASP A 229 -5.60 7.32 -3.94
N LEU A 230 -6.57 7.96 -4.61
CA LEU A 230 -7.76 8.49 -3.94
C LEU A 230 -8.75 7.40 -3.51
N ASP A 231 -8.85 6.30 -4.26
CA ASP A 231 -9.62 5.11 -3.88
C ASP A 231 -9.10 4.56 -2.54
N PHE A 232 -7.77 4.39 -2.40
CA PHE A 232 -7.11 3.98 -1.16
C PHE A 232 -7.40 4.91 0.00
N LEU A 233 -7.06 6.19 -0.16
CA LEU A 233 -7.13 7.15 0.94
C LEU A 233 -8.57 7.34 1.44
N LEU A 234 -9.55 7.43 0.53
CA LEU A 234 -10.95 7.64 0.93
C LEU A 234 -11.60 6.38 1.51
N SER A 235 -11.31 5.19 0.97
CA SER A 235 -11.89 3.94 1.50
C SER A 235 -11.29 3.55 2.86
N GLU A 236 -9.98 3.76 3.04
CA GLU A 236 -9.32 3.60 4.32
C GLU A 236 -9.85 4.61 5.34
N HIS A 237 -10.05 5.89 4.95
CA HIS A 237 -10.64 6.90 5.82
C HIS A 237 -11.98 6.44 6.40
N PHE A 238 -12.86 5.90 5.55
CA PHE A 238 -14.14 5.35 5.99
C PHE A 238 -13.95 4.17 6.97
N ALA A 239 -13.07 3.23 6.65
CA ALA A 239 -12.81 2.07 7.51
C ALA A 239 -12.26 2.47 8.89
N LEU A 240 -11.30 3.39 8.93
CA LEU A 240 -10.71 3.91 10.16
C LEU A 240 -11.70 4.74 10.98
N ALA A 241 -12.53 5.56 10.33
CA ALA A 241 -13.58 6.34 11.01
C ALA A 241 -14.66 5.44 11.61
N GLN A 242 -15.13 4.43 10.86
CA GLN A 242 -16.07 3.43 11.35
C GLN A 242 -15.51 2.69 12.58
N GLN A 243 -14.26 2.24 12.53
CA GLN A 243 -13.57 1.60 13.65
C GLN A 243 -13.44 2.56 14.83
N ALA A 244 -13.08 3.82 14.60
CA ALA A 244 -12.88 4.80 15.67
C ALA A 244 -14.19 5.11 16.40
N MET A 245 -15.31 5.17 15.67
CA MET A 245 -16.62 5.34 16.29
C MET A 245 -17.00 4.16 17.19
N GLN A 246 -16.73 2.92 16.77
CA GLN A 246 -16.97 1.72 17.59
C GLN A 246 -16.03 1.66 18.81
N ASN A 247 -14.74 1.83 18.59
CA ASN A 247 -13.73 1.82 19.64
C ASN A 247 -14.01 2.93 20.67
N GLY A 248 -14.46 4.10 20.21
CA GLY A 248 -14.79 5.23 21.06
C GLY A 248 -15.98 4.97 21.99
N ILE A 249 -17.06 4.34 21.50
CA ILE A 249 -18.22 4.01 22.35
C ILE A 249 -17.94 2.86 23.32
N GLN A 250 -17.10 1.91 22.92
CA GLN A 250 -16.67 0.80 23.77
C GLN A 250 -15.66 1.24 24.84
N GLY A 251 -14.96 2.36 24.62
CA GLY A 251 -13.79 2.73 25.42
C GLY A 251 -12.62 1.78 25.21
N ALA A 252 -12.45 1.32 23.96
CA ALA A 252 -11.45 0.33 23.58
C ALA A 252 -10.02 0.90 23.69
N PRO A 253 -9.04 0.15 24.22
CA PRO A 253 -7.67 0.64 24.44
C PRO A 253 -6.93 1.03 23.15
N GLU A 254 -7.35 0.50 22.00
CA GLU A 254 -6.80 0.80 20.67
C GLU A 254 -7.33 2.10 20.05
N PHE A 255 -8.29 2.78 20.69
CA PHE A 255 -8.93 3.98 20.13
C PHE A 255 -7.94 5.06 19.71
N GLU A 256 -6.93 5.36 20.53
CA GLU A 256 -5.95 6.41 20.23
C GLU A 256 -5.07 6.06 19.03
N ALA A 257 -4.61 4.81 18.91
CA ALA A 257 -3.81 4.35 17.77
C ALA A 257 -4.62 4.37 16.45
N ASN A 258 -5.88 3.96 16.52
CA ASN A 258 -6.81 4.06 15.39
C ASN A 258 -7.02 5.51 14.94
N VAL A 259 -7.23 6.44 15.88
CA VAL A 259 -7.40 7.87 15.57
C VAL A 259 -6.10 8.48 15.02
N ALA A 260 -4.93 8.08 15.53
CA ALA A 260 -3.64 8.51 14.98
C ALA A 260 -3.48 8.09 13.51
N THR A 261 -3.84 6.85 13.17
CA THR A 261 -3.82 6.37 11.78
C THR A 261 -4.83 7.12 10.90
N LEU A 262 -6.03 7.44 11.42
CA LEU A 262 -7.02 8.26 10.71
C LEU A 262 -6.50 9.68 10.43
N GLN A 263 -5.70 10.25 11.34
CA GLN A 263 -5.03 11.54 11.15
C GLN A 263 -3.93 11.44 10.11
N GLN A 264 -3.11 10.38 10.14
CA GLN A 264 -2.07 10.14 9.13
C GLN A 264 -2.67 10.03 7.72
N ASN A 265 -3.76 9.26 7.55
CA ASN A 265 -4.52 9.20 6.31
C ASN A 265 -5.00 10.60 5.85
N THR A 266 -5.39 11.48 6.77
CA THR A 266 -5.76 12.88 6.46
C THR A 266 -4.56 13.69 5.95
N GLU A 267 -3.37 13.48 6.51
CA GLU A 267 -2.13 14.11 6.02
C GLU A 267 -1.82 13.67 4.59
N GLU A 268 -1.94 12.37 4.30
CA GLU A 268 -1.68 11.79 2.99
C GLU A 268 -2.69 12.23 1.93
N LEU A 269 -3.97 12.34 2.30
CA LEU A 269 -5.00 12.91 1.45
C LEU A 269 -4.72 14.39 1.13
N SER A 270 -4.32 15.17 2.13
CA SER A 270 -3.90 16.56 1.96
C SER A 270 -2.66 16.67 1.05
N ALA A 271 -1.65 15.83 1.26
CA ALA A 271 -0.44 15.79 0.44
C ALA A 271 -0.77 15.41 -1.01
N THR A 272 -1.67 14.46 -1.23
CA THR A 272 -2.15 14.06 -2.56
C THR A 272 -2.81 15.23 -3.29
N ILE A 273 -3.70 15.97 -2.63
CA ILE A 273 -4.30 17.20 -3.19
C ILE A 273 -3.24 18.28 -3.42
N GLY A 274 -2.32 18.45 -2.47
CA GLY A 274 -1.21 19.41 -2.53
C GLY A 274 -0.26 19.16 -3.70
N SER A 275 -0.02 17.89 -4.06
CA SER A 275 0.82 17.52 -5.21
C SER A 275 0.26 18.06 -6.55
N VAL A 276 -1.06 18.25 -6.61
CA VAL A 276 -1.77 18.75 -7.80
C VAL A 276 -1.94 20.27 -7.74
N TYR A 277 -2.43 20.81 -6.62
CA TYR A 277 -2.84 22.22 -6.50
C TYR A 277 -1.81 23.12 -5.79
N GLY A 278 -0.74 22.55 -5.25
CA GLY A 278 0.26 23.22 -4.43
C GLY A 278 0.00 23.07 -2.93
N GLU A 279 1.05 23.21 -2.14
CA GLU A 279 1.05 23.00 -0.68
C GLU A 279 0.01 23.86 0.06
N GLU A 280 -0.15 25.14 -0.32
CA GLU A 280 -1.15 26.03 0.29
C GLU A 280 -2.59 25.53 0.06
N ALA A 281 -2.87 24.94 -1.10
CA ALA A 281 -4.17 24.37 -1.40
C ALA A 281 -4.41 23.06 -0.62
N GLY A 282 -3.36 22.23 -0.49
CA GLY A 282 -3.38 21.05 0.39
C GLY A 282 -3.73 21.43 1.83
N GLN A 283 -3.05 22.44 2.38
CA GLN A 283 -3.32 22.91 3.75
C GLN A 283 -4.77 23.41 3.92
N LYS A 284 -5.30 24.18 2.95
CA LYS A 284 -6.71 24.62 3.02
C LYS A 284 -7.70 23.47 2.93
N PHE A 285 -7.40 22.46 2.11
CA PHE A 285 -8.18 21.24 2.05
C PHE A 285 -8.19 20.53 3.40
N LYS A 286 -7.01 20.35 4.01
CA LYS A 286 -6.83 19.74 5.33
C LYS A 286 -7.62 20.47 6.41
N ASP A 287 -7.46 21.79 6.51
CA ASP A 287 -8.14 22.59 7.54
C ASP A 287 -9.67 22.41 7.48
N LEU A 288 -10.23 22.33 6.28
CA LEU A 288 -11.66 22.09 6.10
C LEU A 288 -12.02 20.62 6.39
N TRP A 289 -11.27 19.69 5.80
CA TRP A 289 -11.48 18.25 5.93
C TRP A 289 -11.45 17.81 7.38
N SER A 290 -10.45 18.19 8.18
CA SER A 290 -10.28 17.70 9.55
C SER A 290 -11.45 18.03 10.50
N SER A 291 -12.27 19.04 10.19
CA SER A 291 -13.39 19.45 11.05
C SER A 291 -14.44 18.36 11.23
N HIS A 292 -14.77 17.60 10.17
CA HIS A 292 -15.86 16.63 10.21
C HIS A 292 -15.58 15.44 11.13
N ILE A 293 -14.31 15.07 11.29
CA ILE A 293 -13.86 14.00 12.20
C ILE A 293 -14.28 14.35 13.63
N GLY A 294 -14.13 15.62 14.03
CA GLY A 294 -14.55 16.12 15.33
C GLY A 294 -16.05 15.97 15.57
N TYR A 295 -16.88 16.26 14.56
CA TYR A 295 -18.34 16.15 14.68
C TYR A 295 -18.81 14.71 14.84
N PHE A 296 -18.16 13.73 14.18
CA PHE A 296 -18.43 12.31 14.45
C PHE A 296 -18.02 11.89 15.87
N VAL A 297 -16.89 12.40 16.38
CA VAL A 297 -16.48 12.17 17.78
C VAL A 297 -17.52 12.74 18.75
N ASP A 298 -18.05 13.93 18.47
CA ASP A 298 -19.10 14.54 19.31
C ASP A 298 -20.41 13.74 19.24
N TYR A 299 -20.78 13.21 18.07
CA TYR A 299 -21.92 12.31 17.92
C TYR A 299 -21.78 11.03 18.77
N VAL A 300 -20.60 10.41 18.77
CA VAL A 300 -20.29 9.21 19.58
C VAL A 300 -20.37 9.55 21.07
N LYS A 301 -19.75 10.65 21.51
CA LYS A 301 -19.79 11.11 22.90
C LYS A 301 -21.21 11.43 23.39
N ALA A 302 -22.01 12.06 22.54
CA ALA A 302 -23.40 12.38 22.83
C ALA A 302 -24.24 11.11 22.97
N THR A 303 -24.04 10.13 22.08
CA THR A 303 -24.68 8.82 22.16
C THR A 303 -24.35 8.10 23.45
N GLY A 304 -23.08 8.05 23.87
CA GLY A 304 -22.67 7.42 25.13
C GLY A 304 -23.21 8.12 26.40
N LYS A 305 -23.76 9.32 26.28
CA LYS A 305 -24.39 10.09 27.37
C LYS A 305 -25.93 10.08 27.31
N ASP A 306 -26.52 9.39 26.34
CA ASP A 306 -27.95 9.48 26.01
C ASP A 306 -28.42 10.93 25.77
N ASP A 307 -27.55 11.76 25.19
CA ASP A 307 -27.80 13.19 24.95
C ASP A 307 -28.28 13.44 23.52
N GLU A 308 -29.59 13.34 23.30
CA GLU A 308 -30.19 13.53 21.98
C GLU A 308 -30.04 14.97 21.44
N GLU A 309 -30.01 15.97 22.31
CA GLU A 309 -29.83 17.36 21.87
C GLU A 309 -28.43 17.57 21.29
N ALA A 310 -27.40 17.06 21.98
CA ALA A 310 -26.03 17.10 21.49
C ALA A 310 -25.81 16.23 20.23
N ARG A 311 -26.52 15.10 20.10
CA ARG A 311 -26.50 14.30 18.85
C ARG A 311 -27.03 15.11 17.66
N GLN A 312 -28.16 15.80 17.84
CA GLN A 312 -28.73 16.64 16.79
C GLN A 312 -27.84 17.85 16.46
N GLU A 313 -27.14 18.41 17.45
CA GLU A 313 -26.14 19.46 17.23
C GLU A 313 -24.98 18.96 16.36
N ALA A 314 -24.41 17.80 16.67
CA ALA A 314 -23.35 17.19 15.85
C ALA A 314 -23.80 16.91 14.40
N LEU A 315 -25.05 16.46 14.20
CA LEU A 315 -25.63 16.27 12.86
C LEU A 315 -25.82 17.59 12.11
N ALA A 316 -26.17 18.68 12.81
CA ALA A 316 -26.29 20.00 12.19
C ALA A 316 -24.92 20.53 11.75
N GLU A 317 -23.87 20.34 12.55
CA GLU A 317 -22.50 20.70 12.17
C GLU A 317 -22.00 19.89 10.97
N LEU A 318 -22.34 18.60 10.87
CA LEU A 318 -22.07 17.78 9.69
C LEU A 318 -22.81 18.28 8.43
N ASP A 319 -24.06 18.74 8.58
CA ASP A 319 -24.82 19.32 7.46
C ASP A 319 -24.21 20.65 6.98
N ASP A 320 -23.68 21.48 7.88
CA ASP A 320 -23.00 22.72 7.52
C ASP A 320 -21.63 22.45 6.88
N TYR A 321 -20.83 21.53 7.45
CA TYR A 321 -19.59 21.04 6.84
C TYR A 321 -19.82 20.56 5.40
N ARG A 322 -20.85 19.75 5.20
CA ARG A 322 -21.20 19.19 3.89
C ARG A 322 -21.43 20.28 2.84
N LYS A 323 -22.14 21.35 3.20
CA LYS A 323 -22.38 22.49 2.30
C LYS A 323 -21.07 23.20 1.99
N ASP A 324 -20.30 23.56 3.02
CA ASP A 324 -19.06 24.32 2.90
C ASP A 324 -17.99 23.56 2.10
N PHE A 325 -17.77 22.29 2.42
CA PHE A 325 -16.83 21.42 1.70
C PHE A 325 -17.25 21.22 0.25
N SER A 326 -18.54 21.00 -0.01
CA SER A 326 -19.02 20.85 -1.38
C SER A 326 -18.79 22.11 -2.23
N GLN A 327 -19.00 23.29 -1.64
CA GLN A 327 -18.79 24.57 -2.31
C GLN A 327 -17.30 24.85 -2.53
N PHE A 328 -16.47 24.53 -1.54
CA PHE A 328 -15.01 24.61 -1.64
C PHE A 328 -14.50 23.76 -2.81
N MET A 329 -14.87 22.48 -2.87
CA MET A 329 -14.44 21.56 -3.92
C MET A 329 -14.97 21.98 -5.31
N SER A 330 -16.21 22.46 -5.37
CA SER A 330 -16.78 22.96 -6.62
C SER A 330 -16.00 24.18 -7.13
N THR A 331 -15.65 25.11 -6.24
CA THR A 331 -14.85 26.29 -6.59
C THR A 331 -13.43 25.91 -7.03
N ALA A 332 -12.77 25.03 -6.27
CA ALA A 332 -11.40 24.59 -6.54
C ALA A 332 -11.26 23.88 -7.91
N THR A 333 -12.30 23.16 -8.31
CA THR A 333 -12.33 22.37 -9.56
C THR A 333 -12.94 23.13 -10.75
N GLU A 334 -13.23 24.42 -10.59
CA GLU A 334 -13.94 25.26 -11.56
C GLU A 334 -15.26 24.62 -12.02
N GLU A 335 -16.09 24.23 -11.05
CA GLU A 335 -17.42 23.61 -11.21
C GLU A 335 -17.42 22.21 -11.87
N ARG A 336 -16.26 21.60 -12.10
CA ARG A 336 -16.18 20.20 -12.59
C ARG A 336 -16.70 19.20 -11.58
N VAL A 337 -16.58 19.49 -10.28
CA VAL A 337 -17.31 18.80 -9.21
C VAL A 337 -18.55 19.63 -8.88
N PRO A 338 -19.77 19.17 -9.18
CA PRO A 338 -20.98 19.92 -8.86
C PRO A 338 -21.24 19.95 -7.34
N SER A 339 -21.36 21.14 -6.76
CA SER A 339 -21.58 21.33 -5.31
C SER A 339 -22.79 20.53 -4.80
N ASP A 340 -23.94 20.63 -5.47
CA ASP A 340 -25.17 19.95 -5.05
C ASP A 340 -25.03 18.42 -5.07
N GLY A 341 -24.35 17.89 -6.09
CA GLY A 341 -24.12 16.45 -6.23
C GLY A 341 -23.17 15.93 -5.16
N LEU A 342 -22.08 16.65 -4.90
CA LEU A 342 -21.14 16.30 -3.84
C LEU A 342 -21.78 16.40 -2.45
N ALA A 343 -22.57 17.45 -2.19
CA ALA A 343 -23.31 17.58 -0.94
C ALA A 343 -24.29 16.41 -0.74
N GLN A 344 -24.97 15.93 -1.80
CA GLN A 344 -25.84 14.74 -1.69
C GLN A 344 -25.04 13.47 -1.39
N GLY A 345 -23.90 13.26 -2.07
CA GLY A 345 -23.01 12.13 -1.79
C GLY A 345 -22.52 12.14 -0.34
N LEU A 346 -22.05 13.29 0.15
CA LEU A 346 -21.64 13.44 1.55
C LEU A 346 -22.78 13.17 2.55
N GLN A 347 -24.03 13.49 2.22
CA GLN A 347 -25.16 13.12 3.09
C GLN A 347 -25.29 11.59 3.19
N VAL A 348 -25.19 10.88 2.06
CA VAL A 348 -25.21 9.41 2.05
C VAL A 348 -24.07 8.85 2.90
N HIS A 349 -22.89 9.44 2.83
CA HIS A 349 -21.73 9.04 3.65
C HIS A 349 -21.99 9.26 5.15
N VAL A 350 -22.55 10.42 5.54
CA VAL A 350 -22.95 10.69 6.93
C VAL A 350 -23.99 9.68 7.40
N ASP A 351 -25.02 9.40 6.59
CA ASP A 351 -26.07 8.42 6.89
C ASP A 351 -25.50 6.99 7.04
N GLN A 352 -24.47 6.64 6.26
CA GLN A 352 -23.80 5.33 6.35
C GLN A 352 -22.95 5.21 7.62
N LEU A 353 -22.14 6.22 7.97
CA LEU A 353 -21.32 6.21 9.19
C LEU A 353 -22.17 6.24 10.46
N THR A 354 -23.13 7.16 10.53
CA THR A 354 -24.06 7.22 11.67
C THR A 354 -24.95 5.98 11.72
N GLY A 355 -25.42 5.51 10.56
CA GLY A 355 -26.25 4.31 10.47
C GLY A 355 -25.52 3.04 10.91
N THR A 356 -24.28 2.80 10.46
CA THR A 356 -23.51 1.64 10.93
C THR A 356 -23.27 1.73 12.44
N PHE A 357 -22.88 2.89 12.95
CA PHE A 357 -22.68 3.11 14.39
C PHE A 357 -23.96 2.89 15.21
N ASP A 358 -25.09 3.46 14.78
CA ASP A 358 -26.35 3.32 15.49
C ASP A 358 -26.85 1.87 15.48
N GLN A 359 -26.70 1.13 14.37
CA GLN A 359 -27.04 -0.29 14.34
C GLN A 359 -26.13 -1.10 15.25
N TYR A 360 -24.83 -0.76 15.30
CA TYR A 360 -23.88 -1.38 16.22
C TYR A 360 -24.28 -1.18 17.69
N VAL A 361 -24.57 0.06 18.11
CA VAL A 361 -24.99 0.39 19.48
C VAL A 361 -26.30 -0.29 19.85
N ASN A 362 -27.21 -0.48 18.88
CA ASN A 362 -28.46 -1.21 19.08
C ASN A 362 -28.31 -2.74 18.96
N GLU A 363 -27.08 -3.26 18.93
CA GLU A 363 -26.75 -4.69 18.81
C GLU A 363 -27.32 -5.36 17.53
N ASN A 364 -27.66 -4.57 16.52
CA ASN A 364 -28.09 -5.04 15.21
C ASN A 364 -26.88 -5.19 14.27
N TYR A 365 -25.97 -6.08 14.66
CA TYR A 365 -24.66 -6.22 14.01
C TYR A 365 -24.74 -6.59 12.53
N GLY A 366 -25.73 -7.38 12.12
CA GLY A 366 -25.91 -7.75 10.71
C GLY A 366 -26.15 -6.51 9.84
N GLN A 367 -27.09 -5.66 10.25
CA GLN A 367 -27.37 -4.41 9.53
C GLN A 367 -26.21 -3.42 9.65
N SER A 368 -25.50 -3.39 10.78
CA SER A 368 -24.28 -2.58 10.95
C SER A 368 -23.25 -2.90 9.87
N TRP A 369 -22.98 -4.19 9.65
CA TRP A 369 -22.00 -4.67 8.68
C TRP A 369 -22.47 -4.50 7.22
N ASP A 370 -23.76 -4.69 6.94
CA ASP A 370 -24.33 -4.40 5.61
C ASP A 370 -24.13 -2.92 5.23
N ILE A 371 -24.38 -2.00 6.18
CA ILE A 371 -24.16 -0.57 5.97
C ILE A 371 -22.66 -0.26 5.85
N ALA A 372 -21.81 -0.88 6.67
CA ALA A 372 -20.37 -0.66 6.64
C ALA A 372 -19.77 -1.03 5.27
N ARG A 373 -20.12 -2.21 4.73
CA ARG A 373 -19.66 -2.62 3.38
C ARG A 373 -20.15 -1.66 2.29
N SER A 374 -21.41 -1.21 2.38
CA SER A 374 -21.95 -0.21 1.44
C SER A 374 -21.26 1.14 1.57
N GLY A 375 -20.89 1.56 2.78
CA GLY A 375 -20.16 2.81 3.00
C GLY A 375 -18.71 2.74 2.51
N TYR A 376 -18.06 1.59 2.66
CA TYR A 376 -16.73 1.33 2.10
C TYR A 376 -16.75 1.42 0.56
N ASP A 377 -17.67 0.71 -0.10
CA ASP A 377 -17.88 0.76 -1.55
C ASP A 377 -18.19 2.18 -2.06
N HIS A 378 -18.98 2.93 -1.31
CA HIS A 378 -19.36 4.30 -1.69
C HIS A 378 -18.14 5.22 -1.89
N MET A 379 -17.02 5.01 -1.19
CA MET A 379 -15.82 5.86 -1.29
C MET A 379 -15.10 5.83 -2.64
N PHE A 380 -15.36 4.82 -3.47
CA PHE A 380 -14.84 4.75 -4.84
C PHE A 380 -15.56 5.75 -5.78
N THR A 381 -16.76 6.20 -5.42
CA THR A 381 -17.51 7.21 -6.18
C THR A 381 -16.90 8.62 -6.08
N PRO A 382 -16.66 9.20 -4.88
CA PRO A 382 -15.97 10.48 -4.76
C PRO A 382 -14.52 10.41 -5.26
N ALA A 383 -13.80 9.30 -5.08
CA ALA A 383 -12.47 9.12 -5.66
C ALA A 383 -12.46 9.25 -7.19
N LYS A 384 -13.39 8.56 -7.88
CA LYS A 384 -13.61 8.69 -9.33
C LYS A 384 -13.99 10.13 -9.72
N LEU A 385 -14.88 10.77 -8.97
CA LEU A 385 -15.33 12.15 -9.23
C LEU A 385 -14.17 13.15 -9.12
N PHE A 386 -13.39 13.08 -8.04
CA PHE A 386 -12.28 13.98 -7.77
C PHE A 386 -11.12 13.77 -8.74
N SER A 387 -10.68 12.52 -8.93
CA SER A 387 -9.63 12.19 -9.90
C SER A 387 -10.02 12.62 -11.31
N GLY A 388 -11.28 12.40 -11.72
CA GLY A 388 -11.79 12.81 -13.02
C GLY A 388 -11.81 14.33 -13.21
N ALA A 389 -12.28 15.07 -12.21
CA ALA A 389 -12.27 16.54 -12.23
C ALA A 389 -10.84 17.10 -12.30
N ILE A 390 -9.93 16.55 -11.51
CA ILE A 390 -8.51 16.93 -11.49
C ILE A 390 -7.85 16.64 -12.84
N ALA A 391 -8.04 15.44 -13.38
CA ALA A 391 -7.47 15.05 -14.67
C ALA A 391 -7.99 15.91 -15.82
N ALA A 392 -9.27 16.31 -15.76
CA ALA A 392 -9.88 17.21 -16.74
C ALA A 392 -9.43 18.67 -16.57
N GLN A 393 -9.06 19.11 -15.37
CA GLN A 393 -8.55 20.46 -15.10
C GLN A 393 -7.08 20.59 -15.50
N PHE A 394 -6.26 19.55 -15.27
CA PHE A 394 -4.83 19.54 -15.57
C PHE A 394 -4.42 18.44 -16.56
N PRO A 395 -5.00 18.38 -17.77
CA PRO A 395 -4.75 17.28 -18.69
C PRO A 395 -3.27 17.08 -18.98
N GLU A 396 -2.46 18.14 -19.07
CA GLU A 396 -1.01 18.07 -19.30
C GLU A 396 -0.23 17.31 -18.21
N LYS A 397 -0.72 17.32 -16.96
CA LYS A 397 -0.11 16.55 -15.85
C LYS A 397 -0.34 15.04 -16.03
N PHE A 398 -1.38 14.65 -16.78
CA PHE A 398 -1.83 13.25 -16.89
C PHE A 398 -1.80 12.69 -18.32
N SER A 399 -1.52 13.50 -19.34
CA SER A 399 -1.55 13.12 -20.77
C SER A 399 -0.20 12.67 -21.33
N LYS A 400 0.90 12.91 -20.61
CA LYS A 400 2.20 12.35 -21.00
C LYS A 400 2.28 10.87 -20.66
N SER A 401 2.16 10.04 -21.71
CA SER A 401 2.71 8.69 -21.76
C SER A 401 4.12 8.64 -22.37
N GLU A 402 4.86 9.75 -22.38
CA GLU A 402 6.33 9.74 -22.58
C GLU A 402 7.06 9.70 -21.24
N GLU A 403 6.50 9.00 -20.25
CA GLU A 403 7.41 8.12 -19.53
C GLU A 403 7.92 7.16 -20.59
N LYS A 404 9.24 7.11 -20.79
CA LYS A 404 9.85 5.82 -21.04
C LYS A 404 9.36 4.99 -19.86
N ASP A 405 8.21 4.33 -20.04
CA ASP A 405 7.51 3.45 -19.11
C ASP A 405 8.65 2.56 -18.67
N MET A 406 9.30 2.88 -17.54
CA MET A 406 10.61 2.32 -17.23
C MET A 406 10.36 0.97 -16.61
N LYS A 407 9.54 0.17 -17.32
CA LYS A 407 9.18 -1.18 -17.03
C LYS A 407 10.44 -1.98 -17.17
N PHE A 408 11.03 -2.25 -16.04
CA PHE A 408 12.03 -3.26 -15.94
C PHE A 408 11.31 -4.59 -16.15
N THR A 409 11.58 -5.21 -17.29
CA THR A 409 11.03 -6.52 -17.68
C THR A 409 11.36 -7.62 -16.67
N ASP A 410 12.34 -7.37 -15.79
CA ASP A 410 12.79 -8.23 -14.71
C ASP A 410 12.41 -7.73 -13.30
N VAL A 411 11.52 -6.73 -13.20
CA VAL A 411 10.90 -6.28 -11.94
C VAL A 411 9.39 -6.24 -12.14
N SER A 412 8.71 -7.33 -11.78
CA SER A 412 7.25 -7.37 -11.82
C SER A 412 6.64 -6.43 -10.75
N ALA A 413 5.34 -6.11 -10.85
CA ALA A 413 4.67 -5.26 -9.87
C ALA A 413 4.64 -5.88 -8.45
N GLU A 414 4.77 -7.21 -8.38
CA GLU A 414 4.67 -8.05 -7.18
C GLU A 414 6.04 -8.42 -6.60
N PHE A 415 7.13 -8.10 -7.31
CA PHE A 415 8.47 -8.29 -6.76
C PHE A 415 8.60 -7.50 -5.45
N TRP A 416 9.15 -8.09 -4.38
CA TRP A 416 9.14 -7.45 -3.04
C TRP A 416 9.77 -6.05 -3.00
N ALA A 417 10.71 -5.77 -3.92
CA ALA A 417 11.34 -4.45 -4.03
C ALA A 417 10.77 -3.59 -5.15
N SER A 418 9.67 -4.00 -5.78
CA SER A 418 9.09 -3.34 -6.94
C SER A 418 8.76 -1.89 -6.63
N GLU A 419 8.06 -1.66 -5.52
CA GLU A 419 7.70 -0.32 -5.07
C GLU A 419 8.93 0.55 -4.80
N TYR A 420 9.93 0.02 -4.07
CA TYR A 420 11.17 0.74 -3.81
C TYR A 420 11.90 1.10 -5.11
N ILE A 421 11.97 0.16 -6.05
CA ILE A 421 12.64 0.33 -7.33
C ILE A 421 11.90 1.35 -8.19
N TYR A 422 10.58 1.22 -8.34
CA TYR A 422 9.78 2.09 -9.18
C TYR A 422 9.58 3.48 -8.56
N GLY A 423 9.41 3.58 -7.24
CA GLY A 423 9.36 4.85 -6.52
C GLY A 423 10.65 5.64 -6.71
N LEU A 424 11.80 5.01 -6.53
CA LEU A 424 13.09 5.66 -6.79
C LEU A 424 13.36 5.92 -8.28
N ALA A 425 12.88 5.06 -9.19
CA ALA A 425 13.05 5.27 -10.63
C ALA A 425 12.21 6.46 -11.12
N ASN A 426 10.99 6.58 -10.62
CA ASN A 426 10.10 7.72 -10.88
C ASN A 426 10.66 9.03 -10.30
N ALA A 427 11.33 8.95 -9.14
CA ALA A 427 12.08 10.06 -8.57
C ALA A 427 13.40 10.38 -9.30
N GLY A 428 13.79 9.60 -10.31
CA GLY A 428 15.04 9.79 -11.06
C GLY A 428 16.31 9.44 -10.28
N ILE A 429 16.17 8.69 -9.18
CA ILE A 429 17.27 8.33 -8.27
C ILE A 429 17.98 7.06 -8.77
N VAL A 430 17.22 6.04 -9.14
CA VAL A 430 17.75 4.78 -9.67
C VAL A 430 17.41 4.59 -11.15
N TYR A 431 18.27 3.85 -11.84
CA TYR A 431 18.16 3.57 -13.27
C TYR A 431 18.37 2.08 -13.53
N GLY A 432 17.79 1.60 -14.63
CA GLY A 432 18.07 0.27 -15.16
C GLY A 432 19.55 0.08 -15.49
N MET A 433 20.01 -1.17 -15.44
CA MET A 433 21.34 -1.53 -15.94
C MET A 433 21.40 -1.46 -17.47
N ASN A 434 20.26 -1.61 -18.13
CA ASN A 434 20.09 -1.37 -19.55
C ASN A 434 18.72 -0.71 -19.80
N GLU A 435 18.26 -0.72 -21.05
CA GLU A 435 17.06 0.00 -21.46
C GLU A 435 15.78 -0.50 -20.78
N ASP A 436 15.69 -1.81 -20.48
CA ASP A 436 14.48 -2.49 -20.06
C ASP A 436 14.69 -3.47 -18.88
N GLN A 437 15.84 -3.45 -18.20
CA GLN A 437 16.14 -4.31 -17.05
C GLN A 437 16.78 -3.54 -15.90
N PHE A 438 16.27 -3.78 -14.68
CA PHE A 438 16.84 -3.27 -13.44
C PHE A 438 17.95 -4.17 -12.90
N MET A 439 17.85 -5.47 -13.11
CA MET A 439 18.67 -6.53 -12.53
C MET A 439 18.64 -6.55 -11.00
N PRO A 440 17.46 -6.77 -10.38
CA PRO A 440 17.29 -6.63 -8.93
C PRO A 440 18.16 -7.57 -8.10
N LYS A 441 18.46 -8.77 -8.62
CA LYS A 441 19.25 -9.81 -7.95
C LYS A 441 20.76 -9.66 -8.16
N GLU A 442 21.21 -8.76 -9.03
CA GLU A 442 22.63 -8.52 -9.26
C GLU A 442 23.28 -7.78 -8.08
N GLU A 443 24.50 -8.16 -7.73
CA GLU A 443 25.27 -7.51 -6.67
C GLU A 443 25.62 -6.07 -7.07
N VAL A 444 25.42 -5.11 -6.17
CA VAL A 444 25.69 -3.69 -6.43
C VAL A 444 27.14 -3.34 -6.10
N THR A 445 27.77 -2.49 -6.92
CA THR A 445 29.13 -2.00 -6.62
C THR A 445 29.10 -0.84 -5.62
N ARG A 446 30.21 -0.62 -4.92
CA ARG A 446 30.39 0.51 -4.00
C ARG A 446 30.18 1.85 -4.70
N GLY A 447 30.70 2.01 -5.93
CA GLY A 447 30.50 3.20 -6.74
C GLY A 447 29.03 3.42 -7.11
N GLN A 448 28.32 2.35 -7.53
CA GLN A 448 26.89 2.42 -7.83
C GLN A 448 26.06 2.82 -6.62
N PHE A 449 26.30 2.19 -5.46
CA PHE A 449 25.56 2.53 -4.24
C PHE A 449 25.82 3.97 -3.78
N THR A 450 27.08 4.42 -3.84
CA THR A 450 27.45 5.81 -3.53
C THR A 450 26.73 6.80 -4.45
N ALA A 451 26.68 6.49 -5.75
CA ALA A 451 26.03 7.36 -6.72
C ALA A 451 24.53 7.49 -6.46
N MET A 452 23.88 6.38 -6.10
CA MET A 452 22.46 6.40 -5.78
C MET A 452 22.18 7.19 -4.49
N LEU A 453 22.99 7.06 -3.43
CA LEU A 453 22.88 7.89 -2.22
C LEU A 453 23.04 9.38 -2.50
N ALA A 454 24.04 9.77 -3.30
CA ALA A 454 24.25 11.17 -3.65
C ALA A 454 23.03 11.77 -4.37
N ARG A 455 22.37 10.99 -5.24
CA ARG A 455 21.12 11.40 -5.92
C ARG A 455 19.93 11.45 -4.97
N THR A 456 19.79 10.47 -4.07
CA THR A 456 18.73 10.46 -3.05
C THR A 456 18.72 11.74 -2.21
N LEU A 457 19.90 12.29 -1.92
CA LEU A 457 20.08 13.51 -1.13
C LEU A 457 20.25 14.78 -1.99
N ASN A 458 20.21 14.65 -3.32
CA ASN A 458 20.46 15.73 -4.27
C ASN A 458 21.75 16.51 -3.98
N LEU A 459 22.85 15.80 -3.73
CA LEU A 459 24.14 16.38 -3.36
C LEU A 459 24.92 16.85 -4.58
N GLU A 460 25.62 17.97 -4.42
CA GLU A 460 26.55 18.52 -5.40
C GLU A 460 27.95 18.61 -4.77
N ALA A 461 28.99 18.47 -5.60
CA ALA A 461 30.37 18.56 -5.16
C ALA A 461 31.00 19.89 -5.59
N SER A 462 31.84 20.46 -4.74
CA SER A 462 32.69 21.63 -5.01
C SER A 462 34.19 21.32 -4.95
N ILE A 463 34.55 20.05 -4.75
CA ILE A 463 35.91 19.58 -4.54
C ILE A 463 36.39 18.64 -5.65
N ASP A 464 37.71 18.57 -5.83
CA ASP A 464 38.35 17.49 -6.58
C ASP A 464 38.48 16.24 -5.70
N LEU A 465 38.15 15.08 -6.25
CA LEU A 465 38.31 13.80 -5.56
C LEU A 465 39.80 13.45 -5.36
N PRO A 466 40.20 12.95 -4.19
CA PRO A 466 41.56 12.47 -3.96
C PRO A 466 41.82 11.07 -4.55
N PHE A 467 40.79 10.40 -5.07
CA PHE A 467 40.87 8.99 -5.49
C PHE A 467 41.29 8.84 -6.95
N ILE A 468 42.43 8.17 -7.18
CA ILE A 468 43.02 8.01 -8.51
C ILE A 468 42.36 6.89 -9.34
N ASP A 469 41.58 6.02 -8.69
CA ASP A 469 40.91 4.87 -9.29
C ASP A 469 39.43 5.13 -9.65
N VAL A 470 38.95 6.37 -9.45
CA VAL A 470 37.62 6.81 -9.87
C VAL A 470 37.70 7.35 -11.30
N SER A 471 37.15 6.59 -12.25
CA SER A 471 36.94 7.04 -13.63
C SER A 471 35.82 8.08 -13.74
N GLU A 472 35.62 8.69 -14.92
CA GLU A 472 34.53 9.67 -15.14
C GLU A 472 33.14 9.18 -14.69
N THR A 473 32.84 7.89 -14.86
CA THR A 473 31.56 7.29 -14.42
C THR A 473 31.40 7.38 -12.89
N PHE A 474 30.34 8.09 -12.46
CA PHE A 474 30.00 8.38 -11.06
C PHE A 474 30.96 9.30 -10.31
N SER A 475 31.93 9.93 -10.99
CA SER A 475 32.94 10.77 -10.33
C SER A 475 32.31 11.94 -9.58
N ALA A 476 31.33 12.62 -10.18
CA ALA A 476 30.64 13.75 -9.54
C ALA A 476 29.85 13.31 -8.30
N GLU A 477 29.11 12.19 -8.39
CA GLU A 477 28.32 11.69 -7.28
C GLU A 477 29.21 11.15 -6.13
N ILE A 478 30.33 10.51 -6.47
CA ILE A 478 31.31 10.07 -5.45
C ILE A 478 31.95 11.27 -4.78
N ALA A 479 32.24 12.36 -5.53
CA ALA A 479 32.76 13.61 -4.98
C ALA A 479 31.77 14.23 -3.98
N ALA A 480 30.49 14.28 -4.35
CA ALA A 480 29.45 14.89 -3.54
C ALA A 480 29.22 14.09 -2.25
N ALA A 481 29.16 12.77 -2.35
CA ALA A 481 29.06 11.89 -1.19
C ALA A 481 30.31 11.92 -0.29
N TYR A 482 31.49 12.12 -0.86
CA TYR A 482 32.74 12.26 -0.08
C TYR A 482 32.77 13.60 0.68
N GLU A 483 32.41 14.70 0.00
CA GLU A 483 32.31 16.04 0.62
C GLU A 483 31.26 16.08 1.74
N ALA A 484 30.13 15.39 1.55
CA ALA A 484 29.08 15.26 2.55
C ALA A 484 29.40 14.26 3.69
N GLY A 485 30.59 13.64 3.69
CA GLY A 485 31.00 12.69 4.74
C GLY A 485 30.28 11.34 4.71
N ILE A 486 29.54 11.03 3.64
CA ILE A 486 28.78 9.78 3.48
C ILE A 486 29.71 8.61 3.18
N THR A 487 30.78 8.86 2.43
CA THR A 487 31.74 7.85 2.02
C THR A 487 33.17 8.27 2.32
N ASN A 488 34.06 7.27 2.41
CA ASN A 488 35.49 7.43 2.58
C ASN A 488 36.23 6.56 1.57
N GLY A 489 37.51 6.84 1.32
CA GLY A 489 38.38 5.95 0.56
C GLY A 489 38.66 4.65 1.30
N MET A 490 39.01 3.60 0.56
CA MET A 490 39.66 2.41 1.12
C MET A 490 41.08 2.73 1.59
N THR A 491 41.75 3.67 0.90
CA THR A 491 43.01 4.31 1.27
C THR A 491 42.89 5.83 1.06
N GLU A 492 43.97 6.58 1.30
CA GLU A 492 44.00 8.03 1.00
C GLU A 492 43.78 8.34 -0.50
N GLU A 493 44.18 7.44 -1.40
CA GLU A 493 44.14 7.66 -2.86
C GLU A 493 43.23 6.65 -3.60
N THR A 494 42.55 5.73 -2.91
CA THR A 494 41.78 4.64 -3.57
C THR A 494 40.38 4.51 -3.00
N PHE A 495 39.37 4.44 -3.87
CA PHE A 495 37.95 4.32 -3.53
C PHE A 495 37.35 2.92 -3.72
N ALA A 496 37.88 2.16 -4.68
CA ALA A 496 37.38 0.87 -5.16
C ALA A 496 35.93 0.90 -5.71
N PRO A 497 35.61 1.74 -6.74
CA PRO A 497 34.23 1.93 -7.22
C PRO A 497 33.60 0.68 -7.85
N ASN A 498 34.42 -0.27 -8.32
CA ASN A 498 33.98 -1.48 -9.00
C ASN A 498 33.86 -2.70 -8.08
N GLU A 499 34.30 -2.60 -6.82
CA GLU A 499 34.13 -3.68 -5.85
C GLU A 499 32.68 -3.77 -5.39
N LYS A 500 32.21 -5.00 -5.12
CA LYS A 500 30.87 -5.24 -4.58
C LYS A 500 30.80 -4.75 -3.14
N ILE A 501 29.71 -4.09 -2.79
CA ILE A 501 29.53 -3.57 -1.44
C ILE A 501 29.02 -4.67 -0.51
N THR A 502 29.67 -4.83 0.63
CA THR A 502 29.19 -5.72 1.69
C THR A 502 28.04 -5.09 2.47
N ARG A 503 27.17 -5.90 3.08
CA ARG A 503 26.03 -5.41 3.88
C ARG A 503 26.45 -4.47 5.01
N GLN A 504 27.55 -4.75 5.72
CA GLN A 504 28.06 -3.85 6.77
C GLN A 504 28.57 -2.50 6.22
N GLN A 505 29.14 -2.48 5.02
CA GLN A 505 29.54 -1.23 4.36
C GLN A 505 28.33 -0.44 3.88
N MET A 506 27.29 -1.13 3.39
CA MET A 506 26.02 -0.53 2.99
C MET A 506 25.35 0.16 4.19
N ALA A 507 25.25 -0.53 5.34
CA ALA A 507 24.72 0.04 6.58
C ALA A 507 25.50 1.30 7.02
N ALA A 508 26.83 1.21 7.02
CA ALA A 508 27.67 2.34 7.39
C ALA A 508 27.49 3.57 6.49
N MET A 509 27.28 3.36 5.19
CA MET A 509 27.02 4.46 4.27
C MET A 509 25.59 5.00 4.38
N ALA A 510 24.61 4.13 4.60
CA ALA A 510 23.20 4.53 4.78
C ALA A 510 23.02 5.40 6.04
N VAL A 511 23.62 5.01 7.17
CA VAL A 511 23.57 5.79 8.42
C VAL A 511 24.27 7.14 8.26
N ARG A 512 25.41 7.20 7.58
CA ARG A 512 26.05 8.51 7.31
C ARG A 512 25.22 9.39 6.38
N ALA A 513 24.54 8.79 5.40
CA ALA A 513 23.62 9.52 4.55
C ALA A 513 22.41 10.03 5.36
N TYR A 514 21.86 9.23 6.27
CA TYR A 514 20.86 9.69 7.24
C TYR A 514 21.40 10.87 8.05
N ASN A 515 22.58 10.74 8.67
CA ASN A 515 23.17 11.81 9.46
C ASN A 515 23.36 13.11 8.67
N ALA A 516 23.81 13.00 7.41
CA ALA A 516 23.94 14.14 6.50
C ALA A 516 22.58 14.77 6.16
N LYS A 517 21.55 13.95 5.91
CA LYS A 517 20.18 14.41 5.61
C LYS A 517 19.53 15.11 6.80
N MET A 518 19.71 14.56 8.00
CA MET A 518 19.12 15.06 9.24
C MET A 518 19.93 16.17 9.90
N ASN A 519 21.17 16.38 9.46
CA ASN A 519 22.15 17.25 10.10
C ASN A 519 22.32 16.93 11.60
N THR A 520 22.36 15.63 11.93
CA THR A 520 22.59 15.10 13.29
C THR A 520 23.35 13.79 13.22
N GLU A 521 24.16 13.47 14.23
CA GLU A 521 24.71 12.13 14.40
C GLU A 521 23.71 11.25 15.15
N TYR A 522 23.33 10.12 14.55
CA TYR A 522 22.53 9.10 15.22
C TYR A 522 23.44 8.17 16.03
N GLU A 523 23.21 8.13 17.34
CA GLU A 523 23.86 7.20 18.25
C GLU A 523 22.85 6.11 18.62
N PRO A 524 23.14 4.83 18.34
CA PRO A 524 22.24 3.74 18.69
C PRO A 524 22.06 3.64 20.20
N LYS A 525 20.85 3.34 20.65
CA LYS A 525 20.47 3.24 22.06
C LYS A 525 20.67 1.84 22.62
N GLU A 526 20.50 0.83 21.78
CA GLU A 526 20.58 -0.58 22.11
C GLU A 526 21.72 -1.25 21.33
N ASP A 527 22.36 -2.22 21.99
CA ASP A 527 23.34 -3.10 21.34
C ASP A 527 22.61 -4.35 20.87
N TYR A 528 22.33 -4.43 19.57
CA TYR A 528 21.52 -5.51 19.01
C TYR A 528 22.40 -6.70 18.66
N MET A 529 22.32 -7.75 19.48
CA MET A 529 23.08 -8.98 19.28
C MET A 529 22.48 -9.85 18.16
N TYR A 530 22.95 -9.64 16.92
CA TYR A 530 22.80 -10.64 15.86
C TYR A 530 23.63 -11.89 16.19
N GLU A 531 23.18 -13.08 15.81
CA GLU A 531 23.92 -14.33 16.04
C GLU A 531 25.32 -14.31 15.39
N ASP A 532 25.47 -13.56 14.31
CA ASP A 532 26.71 -13.41 13.54
C ASP A 532 27.43 -12.08 13.79
N GLU A 533 27.13 -11.40 14.90
CA GLU A 533 27.76 -10.12 15.29
C GLU A 533 29.29 -10.21 15.33
N ALA A 534 29.84 -11.36 15.76
CA ALA A 534 31.29 -11.60 15.77
C ALA A 534 31.96 -11.52 14.38
N HIS A 535 31.17 -11.55 13.30
CA HIS A 535 31.65 -11.36 11.92
C HIS A 535 31.53 -9.91 11.44
N ILE A 536 30.90 -9.02 12.20
CA ILE A 536 30.86 -7.58 11.93
C ILE A 536 32.22 -7.01 12.28
N SER A 537 32.80 -6.22 11.37
CA SER A 537 34.04 -5.52 11.70
C SER A 537 33.76 -4.48 12.81
N PRO A 538 34.59 -4.36 13.87
CA PRO A 538 34.30 -3.47 14.99
C PRO A 538 34.02 -2.01 14.63
N ARG A 539 34.56 -1.52 13.50
CA ARG A 539 34.30 -0.17 12.97
C ARG A 539 32.90 0.03 12.39
N PHE A 540 32.12 -1.05 12.20
CA PHE A 540 30.78 -1.03 11.65
C PHE A 540 29.70 -1.39 12.67
N ASN A 541 30.01 -1.92 13.86
CA ASN A 541 29.02 -2.32 14.88
C ASN A 541 27.97 -1.22 15.12
N ALA A 542 28.40 -0.04 15.58
CA ALA A 542 27.50 1.08 15.83
C ALA A 542 26.67 1.51 14.60
N HIS A 543 27.18 1.31 13.38
CA HIS A 543 26.41 1.63 12.18
C HIS A 543 25.39 0.54 11.83
N VAL A 544 25.68 -0.72 12.16
CA VAL A 544 24.73 -1.83 11.98
C VAL A 544 23.60 -1.69 13.00
N ASP A 545 23.91 -1.35 14.25
CA ASP A 545 22.91 -1.08 15.28
C ASP A 545 22.05 0.13 14.90
N ALA A 546 22.69 1.24 14.51
CA ALA A 546 21.96 2.42 14.04
C ALA A 546 21.10 2.13 12.81
N ALA A 547 21.59 1.36 11.84
CA ALA A 547 20.81 1.02 10.64
C ALA A 547 19.61 0.13 10.97
N ARG A 548 19.67 -0.67 12.04
CA ARG A 548 18.55 -1.46 12.55
C ARG A 548 17.55 -0.58 13.28
N GLU A 549 18.00 0.29 14.20
CA GLU A 549 17.11 1.20 14.95
C GLU A 549 16.41 2.23 14.06
N LEU A 550 17.08 2.65 13.00
CA LEU A 550 16.50 3.52 11.97
C LEU A 550 15.67 2.74 10.95
N GLU A 551 15.58 1.41 11.07
CA GLU A 551 14.87 0.51 10.15
C GLU A 551 15.34 0.56 8.68
N LEU A 552 16.46 1.24 8.42
CA LEU A 552 17.09 1.31 7.11
C LEU A 552 17.55 -0.07 6.64
N MET A 553 18.02 -0.91 7.57
CA MET A 553 18.46 -2.27 7.29
C MET A 553 18.15 -3.21 8.45
N VAL A 554 17.22 -4.13 8.22
CA VAL A 554 16.97 -5.28 9.10
C VAL A 554 17.67 -6.55 8.60
N GLY A 555 17.96 -7.49 9.51
CA GLY A 555 18.55 -8.79 9.20
C GLY A 555 17.72 -9.62 8.21
N ASN A 556 18.28 -10.69 7.66
CA ASN A 556 17.62 -11.51 6.63
C ASN A 556 16.78 -12.67 7.23
N GLY A 557 16.23 -12.50 8.44
CA GLY A 557 15.55 -13.54 9.22
C GLY A 557 16.51 -14.37 10.11
N GLY A 558 15.95 -15.01 11.15
CA GLY A 558 16.71 -15.88 12.07
C GLY A 558 17.81 -15.19 12.87
N ASP A 559 17.64 -13.92 13.24
CA ASP A 559 18.60 -13.11 14.00
C ASP A 559 20.00 -12.98 13.37
N GLN A 560 20.11 -13.06 12.03
CA GLN A 560 21.39 -12.89 11.31
C GLN A 560 21.45 -11.63 10.44
N PHE A 561 22.57 -10.89 10.53
CA PHE A 561 22.81 -9.69 9.71
C PHE A 561 23.52 -9.99 8.38
N ASN A 562 24.37 -11.02 8.34
CA ASN A 562 25.22 -11.41 7.22
C ASN A 562 26.19 -10.31 6.76
N PRO A 563 27.07 -9.78 7.63
CA PRO A 563 27.83 -8.54 7.38
C PRO A 563 28.77 -8.61 6.17
N MET A 564 29.28 -9.80 5.87
CA MET A 564 30.24 -10.03 4.78
C MET A 564 29.58 -10.39 3.45
N ALA A 565 28.27 -10.65 3.42
CA ALA A 565 27.55 -10.88 2.18
C ALA A 565 27.47 -9.60 1.35
N ASN A 566 27.54 -9.74 0.03
CA ASN A 566 27.36 -8.62 -0.88
C ASN A 566 25.87 -8.25 -0.95
N ALA A 567 25.58 -6.95 -1.00
CA ALA A 567 24.22 -6.46 -1.23
C ALA A 567 23.86 -6.54 -2.71
N ASN A 568 22.59 -6.87 -3.00
CA ASN A 568 22.05 -6.77 -4.35
C ASN A 568 21.33 -5.43 -4.59
N ARG A 569 20.98 -5.17 -5.84
CA ARG A 569 20.35 -3.91 -6.26
C ARG A 569 18.96 -3.69 -5.65
N ALA A 570 18.19 -4.75 -5.43
CA ALA A 570 16.88 -4.66 -4.78
C ALA A 570 17.01 -4.25 -3.30
N GLN A 571 17.96 -4.83 -2.58
CA GLN A 571 18.30 -4.45 -1.20
C GLN A 571 18.76 -3.00 -1.13
N ALA A 572 19.65 -2.59 -2.03
CA ALA A 572 20.08 -1.20 -2.11
C ALA A 572 18.89 -0.25 -2.38
N ALA A 573 17.99 -0.61 -3.31
CA ALA A 573 16.80 0.18 -3.62
C ALA A 573 15.90 0.35 -2.38
N LYS A 574 15.64 -0.72 -1.62
CA LYS A 574 14.89 -0.63 -0.36
C LYS A 574 15.52 0.36 0.62
N VAL A 575 16.81 0.21 0.91
CA VAL A 575 17.52 1.09 1.87
C VAL A 575 17.40 2.56 1.46
N MET A 576 17.57 2.85 0.18
CA MET A 576 17.53 4.21 -0.33
C MET A 576 16.12 4.79 -0.37
N PHE A 577 15.11 3.95 -0.61
CA PHE A 577 13.71 4.36 -0.60
C PHE A 577 13.29 4.76 0.82
N LEU A 578 13.59 3.92 1.81
CA LEU A 578 13.34 4.22 3.22
C LEU A 578 14.07 5.51 3.64
N LEU A 579 15.35 5.65 3.29
CA LEU A 579 16.10 6.87 3.53
C LEU A 579 15.49 8.09 2.82
N HIS A 580 14.92 7.91 1.63
CA HIS A 580 14.29 8.99 0.87
C HIS A 580 13.00 9.48 1.57
N GLN A 581 12.21 8.56 2.11
CA GLN A 581 10.95 8.85 2.81
C GLN A 581 11.16 9.49 4.19
N MET A 582 12.27 9.23 4.88
CA MET A 582 12.54 9.87 6.17
C MET A 582 12.63 11.40 6.04
N ASN A 583 11.74 12.14 6.70
CA ASN A 583 11.50 13.60 6.58
C ASN A 583 10.75 14.07 5.32
N GLN A 584 9.79 13.29 4.80
CA GLN A 584 8.61 13.89 4.17
C GLN A 584 7.50 14.08 5.21
#